data_AF-A0A2U3L5B1-F1
#
_entry.id   AF-A0A2U3L5B1-F1
#
_cell.length_a   1.000
_cell.length_b   1.000
_cell.length_c   1.000
_cell.angle_alpha   90.00
_cell.angle_beta   90.00
_cell.angle_gamma   90.00
#
_symmetry.space_group_name_H-M   'P 1'
#
loop_
_entity.id
_entity.type
_entity.pdbx_description
1 polymer ?
#
loop_
_entity_poly.entity_id
_entity_poly.type
_entity_poly.pdbx_seq_one_letter_code
_entity_poly.pdbx_strand_id
1 'polypeptide(L)'
;MALGTAHVSTIDMASAYGVYANNGVQVSHNAIVKVLDSHGVPIVSPTITHNRVMKESTAYLINDMLRSVVTNGTGYAAQIGAWAVAGKTGTTSLDPQKYGYKSGNPDAWFAGYTPTYAGVVWMGYDADSDGQHYLHNVYGGSYPAQIWKKVMTVALEGEKVQTEFPRPAGIVSGQIDAKSGLLPSSLTPPQFIQTEIAAQNDFPTLVSNVWVQGYVNPKKSTPSVGKDAPNIGAQVYLDLTDRDPAIPWPTDEAPYRMPLEDTQNNKLPVQPN
;
A
#
# COMPACT_ATOMS: atom_id res chain seq x y z
N MET A 1 15.43 2.17 3.49
CA MET A 1 15.08 3.58 3.22
C MET A 1 13.68 3.61 2.63
N ALA A 2 12.74 4.38 3.18
CA ALA A 2 11.30 4.25 2.87
C ALA A 2 10.77 5.24 1.80
N LEU A 3 11.49 6.33 1.53
CA LEU A 3 11.06 7.41 0.62
C LEU A 3 11.90 7.53 -0.67
N GLY A 4 12.67 6.48 -1.03
CA GLY A 4 13.30 6.41 -2.35
C GLY A 4 14.61 7.21 -2.52
N THR A 5 15.59 6.99 -1.63
CA THR A 5 16.93 7.59 -1.70
C THR A 5 17.96 6.75 -2.47
N ALA A 6 17.49 5.82 -3.31
CA ALA A 6 18.34 4.93 -4.11
C ALA A 6 18.19 5.25 -5.60
N HIS A 7 19.31 5.42 -6.30
CA HIS A 7 19.34 5.47 -7.75
C HIS A 7 19.27 4.04 -8.30
N VAL A 8 18.21 3.72 -9.04
CA VAL A 8 17.97 2.38 -9.58
C VAL A 8 17.56 2.52 -11.04
N SER A 9 18.07 1.65 -11.91
CA SER A 9 17.68 1.64 -13.32
C SER A 9 16.25 1.12 -13.49
N THR A 10 15.59 1.50 -14.60
CA THR A 10 14.24 0.99 -14.92
C THR A 10 14.23 -0.53 -15.11
N ILE A 11 15.31 -1.12 -15.62
CA ILE A 11 15.42 -2.57 -15.82
C ILE A 11 15.55 -3.32 -14.48
N ASP A 12 16.30 -2.79 -13.52
CA ASP A 12 16.40 -3.38 -12.18
C ASP A 12 15.06 -3.29 -11.44
N MET A 13 14.37 -2.15 -11.56
CA MET A 13 13.02 -1.98 -11.01
C MET A 13 12.01 -2.94 -11.66
N ALA A 14 12.06 -3.11 -12.98
CA ALA A 14 11.18 -4.04 -13.69
C ALA A 14 11.45 -5.49 -13.25
N SER A 15 12.72 -5.88 -13.10
CA SER A 15 13.13 -7.17 -12.56
C SER A 15 12.58 -7.38 -11.15
N ALA A 16 12.72 -6.39 -10.26
CA ALA A 16 12.23 -6.45 -8.90
C ALA A 16 10.70 -6.57 -8.83
N TYR A 17 9.95 -5.80 -9.62
CA TYR A 17 8.48 -5.90 -9.66
C TYR A 17 8.00 -7.21 -10.32
N GLY A 18 8.77 -7.74 -11.28
CA GLY A 18 8.53 -9.05 -11.89
C GLY A 18 8.56 -10.20 -10.88
N VAL A 19 9.33 -10.07 -9.79
CA VAL A 19 9.34 -11.04 -8.69
C VAL A 19 7.94 -11.22 -8.08
N TYR A 20 7.18 -10.13 -7.90
CA TYR A 20 5.83 -10.20 -7.31
C TYR A 20 4.85 -10.90 -8.26
N ALA A 21 4.92 -10.57 -9.55
CA ALA A 21 4.16 -11.26 -10.60
C ALA A 21 4.48 -12.75 -10.66
N ASN A 22 5.75 -13.10 -10.43
CA ASN A 22 6.30 -14.46 -10.55
C ASN A 22 6.38 -15.20 -9.20
N ASN A 23 5.39 -15.00 -8.32
CA ASN A 23 5.24 -15.74 -7.06
C ASN A 23 6.51 -15.76 -6.17
N GLY A 24 7.28 -14.69 -6.19
CA GLY A 24 8.47 -14.52 -5.37
C GLY A 24 9.76 -15.07 -5.96
N VAL A 25 9.77 -15.45 -7.24
CA VAL A 25 10.95 -15.97 -7.94
C VAL A 25 11.53 -14.88 -8.85
N GLN A 26 12.77 -14.48 -8.56
CA GLN A 26 13.57 -13.62 -9.43
C GLN A 26 14.17 -14.44 -10.57
N VAL A 27 14.08 -13.90 -11.78
CA VAL A 27 14.66 -14.47 -13.00
C VAL A 27 15.73 -13.52 -13.52
N SER A 28 16.87 -14.04 -13.98
CA SER A 28 17.91 -13.19 -14.59
C SER A 28 17.39 -12.52 -15.88
N HIS A 29 17.60 -11.21 -16.00
CA HIS A 29 17.20 -10.46 -17.20
C HIS A 29 18.23 -10.65 -18.32
N ASN A 30 17.77 -10.94 -19.54
CA ASN A 30 18.64 -11.14 -20.71
C ASN A 30 18.03 -10.46 -21.93
N ALA A 31 18.79 -9.59 -22.58
CA ALA A 31 18.37 -8.96 -23.84
C ALA A 31 18.68 -9.84 -25.06
N ILE A 32 19.69 -10.70 -24.95
CA ILE A 32 20.15 -11.59 -26.03
C ILE A 32 19.66 -13.00 -25.72
N VAL A 33 18.85 -13.58 -26.59
CA VAL A 33 18.35 -14.96 -26.42
C VAL A 33 19.40 -15.97 -26.89
N LYS A 34 20.00 -15.72 -28.06
CA LYS A 34 20.98 -16.60 -28.68
C LYS A 34 21.78 -15.83 -29.73
N VAL A 35 23.08 -16.12 -29.85
CA VAL A 35 23.90 -15.69 -30.98
C VAL A 35 24.37 -16.93 -31.73
N LEU A 36 24.22 -16.92 -33.06
CA LEU A 36 24.61 -18.00 -33.96
C LEU A 36 25.78 -17.57 -34.84
N ASP A 37 26.62 -18.51 -35.24
CA ASP A 37 27.57 -18.31 -36.33
C ASP A 37 26.90 -18.44 -37.72
N SER A 38 27.70 -18.29 -38.79
CA SER A 38 27.24 -18.41 -40.18
C SER A 38 26.70 -19.80 -40.55
N HIS A 39 26.99 -20.81 -39.74
CA HIS A 39 26.55 -22.19 -39.92
C HIS A 39 25.35 -22.54 -39.02
N GLY A 40 24.83 -21.58 -38.24
CA GLY A 40 23.72 -21.77 -37.33
C GLY A 40 24.11 -22.39 -35.98
N VAL A 41 25.40 -22.48 -35.67
CA VAL A 41 25.89 -23.03 -34.40
C VAL A 41 25.81 -21.96 -33.31
N PRO A 42 25.20 -22.26 -32.14
CA PRO A 42 25.18 -21.33 -31.01
C PRO A 42 26.58 -20.99 -30.53
N ILE A 43 26.93 -19.70 -30.52
CA ILE A 43 28.16 -19.17 -29.92
C ILE A 43 27.91 -18.49 -28.57
N VAL A 44 26.70 -17.94 -28.37
CA VAL A 44 26.26 -17.39 -27.07
C VAL A 44 24.84 -17.87 -26.80
N SER A 45 24.62 -18.39 -25.60
CA SER A 45 23.31 -18.78 -25.08
C SER A 45 23.32 -18.53 -23.57
N PRO A 46 22.71 -17.44 -23.07
CA PRO A 46 22.74 -17.13 -21.65
C PRO A 46 22.04 -18.18 -20.80
N THR A 47 22.62 -18.49 -19.64
CA THR A 47 21.98 -19.33 -18.63
C THR A 47 20.97 -18.50 -17.85
N ILE A 48 19.69 -18.88 -17.94
CA ILE A 48 18.63 -18.26 -17.14
C ILE A 48 18.68 -18.84 -15.72
N THR A 49 18.76 -17.96 -14.72
CA THR A 49 18.77 -18.36 -13.30
C THR A 49 17.43 -18.02 -12.66
N HIS A 50 16.99 -18.89 -11.76
CA HIS A 50 15.75 -18.75 -11.01
C HIS A 50 16.06 -18.79 -9.51
N ASN A 51 15.83 -17.68 -8.83
CA ASN A 51 16.14 -17.53 -7.41
C ASN A 51 14.86 -17.17 -6.65
N ARG A 52 14.43 -18.03 -5.72
CA ARG A 52 13.33 -17.68 -4.81
C ARG A 52 13.83 -16.68 -3.78
N VAL A 53 13.31 -15.46 -3.83
CA VAL A 53 13.70 -14.36 -2.93
C VAL A 53 12.61 -14.01 -1.92
N MET A 54 11.37 -14.48 -2.14
CA MET A 54 10.28 -14.38 -1.17
C MET A 54 9.33 -15.59 -1.24
N LYS A 55 8.52 -15.76 -0.19
CA LYS A 55 7.45 -16.77 -0.15
C LYS A 55 6.36 -16.39 -1.15
N GLU A 56 5.68 -17.40 -1.70
CA GLU A 56 4.54 -17.18 -2.59
C GLU A 56 3.42 -16.41 -1.89
N SER A 57 3.16 -16.72 -0.61
CA SER A 57 2.17 -16.01 0.20
C SER A 57 2.51 -14.51 0.33
N THR A 58 3.77 -14.18 0.57
CA THR A 58 4.24 -12.79 0.62
C THR A 58 4.03 -12.08 -0.72
N ALA A 59 4.40 -12.71 -1.83
CA ALA A 59 4.19 -12.14 -3.17
C ALA A 59 2.69 -11.90 -3.45
N TYR A 60 1.82 -12.85 -3.09
CA TYR A 60 0.38 -12.73 -3.28
C TYR A 60 -0.23 -11.59 -2.44
N LEU A 61 0.16 -11.44 -1.18
CA LEU A 61 -0.30 -10.32 -0.34
C LEU A 61 0.17 -8.97 -0.91
N ILE A 62 1.39 -8.89 -1.44
CA ILE A 62 1.86 -7.69 -2.15
C ILE A 62 1.02 -7.42 -3.41
N ASN A 63 0.70 -8.46 -4.18
CA ASN A 63 -0.16 -8.33 -5.35
C ASN A 63 -1.54 -7.77 -4.98
N ASP A 64 -2.14 -8.27 -3.90
CA ASP A 64 -3.45 -7.79 -3.43
C ASP A 64 -3.41 -6.30 -3.01
N MET A 65 -2.41 -5.91 -2.21
CA MET A 65 -2.21 -4.51 -1.82
C MET A 65 -1.94 -3.60 -3.03
N LEU A 66 -1.07 -4.02 -3.96
CA LEU A 66 -0.70 -3.21 -5.12
C LEU A 66 -1.79 -3.18 -6.20
N ARG A 67 -2.70 -4.17 -6.24
CA ARG A 67 -3.94 -4.06 -7.03
C ARG A 67 -4.80 -2.92 -6.51
N SER A 68 -4.94 -2.77 -5.20
CA SER A 68 -5.74 -1.68 -4.60
C SER A 68 -5.25 -0.28 -4.98
N VAL A 69 -3.94 -0.11 -5.19
CA VAL A 69 -3.36 1.15 -5.72
C VAL A 69 -3.87 1.47 -7.12
N VAL A 70 -4.07 0.44 -7.95
CA VAL A 70 -4.53 0.58 -9.34
C VAL A 70 -6.06 0.56 -9.41
N THR A 71 -6.77 -0.13 -8.52
CA THR A 71 -8.24 -0.19 -8.54
C THR A 71 -8.88 1.04 -7.90
N ASN A 72 -8.34 1.52 -6.78
CA ASN A 72 -8.94 2.57 -5.96
C ASN A 72 -7.95 3.66 -5.50
N GLY A 73 -6.70 3.62 -5.99
CA GLY A 73 -5.63 4.49 -5.49
C GLY A 73 -4.98 5.39 -6.54
N THR A 74 -3.76 5.83 -6.23
CA THR A 74 -3.00 6.80 -7.04
C THR A 74 -2.60 6.28 -8.41
N GLY A 75 -2.62 4.96 -8.62
CA GLY A 75 -2.25 4.29 -9.88
C GLY A 75 -3.42 4.04 -10.83
N TYR A 76 -4.62 4.57 -10.54
CA TYR A 76 -5.86 4.28 -11.27
C TYR A 76 -5.74 4.36 -12.81
N ALA A 77 -4.97 5.32 -13.32
CA ALA A 77 -4.78 5.51 -14.75
C ALA A 77 -4.09 4.31 -15.46
N ALA A 78 -3.48 3.39 -14.71
CA ALA A 78 -2.81 2.20 -15.25
C ALA A 78 -3.76 1.00 -15.49
N GLN A 79 -5.04 1.06 -15.12
CA GLN A 79 -6.00 -0.03 -15.33
C GLN A 79 -6.15 -0.41 -16.81
N ILE A 80 -6.17 -1.72 -17.11
CA ILE A 80 -6.33 -2.27 -18.47
C ILE A 80 -7.53 -3.22 -18.51
N GLY A 81 -8.71 -2.71 -18.84
CA GLY A 81 -9.92 -3.55 -19.00
C GLY A 81 -10.15 -4.47 -17.80
N ALA A 82 -10.29 -5.77 -18.06
CA ALA A 82 -10.47 -6.80 -17.05
C ALA A 82 -9.16 -7.42 -16.53
N TRP A 83 -7.99 -6.99 -17.02
CA TRP A 83 -6.71 -7.57 -16.59
C TRP A 83 -6.44 -7.29 -15.11
N ALA A 84 -5.87 -8.29 -14.42
CA ALA A 84 -5.17 -8.06 -13.17
C ALA A 84 -3.97 -7.15 -13.44
N VAL A 85 -4.01 -5.96 -12.85
CA VAL A 85 -2.91 -5.00 -12.86
C VAL A 85 -2.59 -4.64 -11.42
N ALA A 86 -1.32 -4.76 -11.06
CA ALA A 86 -0.77 -4.29 -9.80
C ALA A 86 0.35 -3.29 -10.10
N GLY A 87 0.51 -2.28 -9.25
CA GLY A 87 1.57 -1.31 -9.44
C GLY A 87 1.61 -0.23 -8.38
N LYS A 88 2.64 0.60 -8.47
CA LYS A 88 2.86 1.69 -7.52
C LYS A 88 3.37 2.94 -8.22
N THR A 89 2.86 4.07 -7.75
CA THR A 89 3.36 5.40 -8.11
C THR A 89 4.58 5.78 -7.25
N GLY A 90 5.57 6.38 -7.88
CA GLY A 90 6.69 7.08 -7.21
C GLY A 90 6.78 8.52 -7.67
N THR A 91 7.02 9.44 -6.75
CA THR A 91 7.27 10.86 -7.01
C THR A 91 8.30 11.31 -5.98
N THR A 92 9.41 11.90 -6.41
CA THR A 92 10.45 12.44 -5.51
C THR A 92 10.17 13.91 -5.20
N SER A 93 10.55 14.40 -4.03
CA SER A 93 10.41 15.83 -3.70
C SER A 93 11.59 16.63 -4.25
N LEU A 94 11.36 17.88 -4.65
CA LEU A 94 12.45 18.81 -4.95
C LEU A 94 13.26 19.07 -3.68
N ASP A 95 14.59 19.13 -3.83
CA ASP A 95 15.49 19.56 -2.77
C ASP A 95 15.34 21.09 -2.55
N PRO A 96 14.88 21.54 -1.36
CA PRO A 96 14.73 22.96 -1.08
C PRO A 96 16.05 23.75 -1.18
N GLN A 97 17.20 23.10 -0.99
CA GLN A 97 18.50 23.77 -1.07
C GLN A 97 18.86 24.14 -2.52
N LYS A 98 18.44 23.32 -3.49
CA LYS A 98 18.71 23.53 -4.91
C LYS A 98 17.63 24.35 -5.60
N TYR A 99 16.36 24.06 -5.31
CA TYR A 99 15.23 24.63 -6.05
C TYR A 99 14.47 25.71 -5.28
N GLY A 100 14.79 25.95 -4.01
CA GLY A 100 13.97 26.76 -3.11
C GLY A 100 12.62 26.11 -2.83
N TYR A 101 11.64 26.89 -2.37
CA TYR A 101 10.28 26.41 -2.05
C TYR A 101 9.37 26.28 -3.29
N LYS A 102 9.94 25.86 -4.43
CA LYS A 102 9.19 25.62 -5.67
C LYS A 102 8.31 24.37 -5.52
N SER A 103 7.18 24.36 -6.22
CA SER A 103 6.30 23.19 -6.32
C SER A 103 6.63 22.39 -7.59
N GLY A 104 6.90 21.10 -7.43
CA GLY A 104 7.26 20.18 -8.52
C GLY A 104 8.02 18.96 -8.00
N ASN A 105 8.60 18.19 -8.92
CA ASN A 105 9.39 17.00 -8.62
C ASN A 105 10.45 16.74 -9.69
N PRO A 106 11.62 16.19 -9.34
CA PRO A 106 12.62 15.81 -10.34
C PRO A 106 12.25 14.51 -11.06
N ASP A 107 11.59 13.57 -10.37
CA ASP A 107 11.24 12.26 -10.93
C ASP A 107 9.77 11.91 -10.74
N ALA A 108 9.21 11.25 -11.75
CA ALA A 108 7.91 10.61 -11.70
C ALA A 108 8.00 9.18 -12.24
N TRP A 109 7.54 8.21 -11.45
CA TRP A 109 7.67 6.79 -11.72
C TRP A 109 6.31 6.09 -11.67
N PHE A 110 6.10 5.16 -12.59
CA PHE A 110 5.11 4.11 -12.44
C PHE A 110 5.77 2.76 -12.67
N ALA A 111 5.77 1.91 -11.65
CA ALA A 111 6.20 0.53 -11.75
C ALA A 111 4.96 -0.36 -11.62
N GLY A 112 4.69 -1.17 -12.64
CA GLY A 112 3.48 -1.98 -12.71
C GLY A 112 3.70 -3.30 -13.43
N TYR A 113 2.80 -4.22 -13.19
CA TYR A 113 2.84 -5.56 -13.77
C TYR A 113 1.45 -6.19 -13.86
N THR A 114 1.34 -7.14 -14.77
CA THR A 114 0.27 -8.13 -14.88
C THR A 114 0.83 -9.50 -14.48
N PRO A 115 0.03 -10.59 -14.46
CA PRO A 115 0.56 -11.92 -14.23
C PRO A 115 1.62 -12.38 -15.24
N THR A 116 1.77 -11.69 -16.39
CA THR A 116 2.67 -12.10 -17.49
C THR A 116 3.81 -11.11 -17.74
N TYR A 117 3.56 -9.81 -17.62
CA TYR A 117 4.55 -8.77 -17.94
C TYR A 117 4.75 -7.81 -16.79
N ALA A 118 6.00 -7.38 -16.59
CA ALA A 118 6.36 -6.29 -15.70
C ALA A 118 7.02 -5.16 -16.49
N GLY A 119 6.77 -3.92 -16.10
CA GLY A 119 7.34 -2.76 -16.77
C GLY A 119 7.37 -1.53 -15.86
N VAL A 120 8.29 -0.64 -16.18
CA VAL A 120 8.52 0.58 -15.39
C VAL A 120 8.68 1.75 -16.34
N VAL A 121 7.94 2.83 -16.07
CA VAL A 121 8.09 4.11 -16.75
C VAL A 121 8.64 5.12 -15.77
N TRP A 122 9.75 5.75 -16.16
CA TRP A 122 10.30 6.92 -15.50
C TRP A 122 10.13 8.12 -16.41
N MET A 123 9.87 9.28 -15.80
CA MET A 123 9.95 10.58 -16.42
C MET A 123 10.77 11.50 -15.53
N GLY A 124 11.64 12.28 -16.16
CA GLY A 124 12.52 13.25 -15.54
C GLY A 124 13.39 13.92 -16.61
N TYR A 125 14.33 14.75 -16.17
CA TYR A 125 15.32 15.38 -17.04
C TYR A 125 16.68 14.73 -16.84
N ASP A 126 17.43 14.49 -17.92
CA ASP A 126 18.77 13.89 -17.87
C ASP A 126 19.77 14.78 -17.12
N ALA A 127 19.63 16.10 -17.27
CA ALA A 127 20.43 17.09 -16.58
C ALA A 127 19.56 18.26 -16.12
N ASP A 128 19.81 18.72 -14.90
CA ASP A 128 19.28 19.96 -14.35
C ASP A 128 20.43 20.77 -13.75
N SER A 129 21.29 21.30 -14.62
CA SER A 129 22.46 22.09 -14.21
C SER A 129 22.08 23.53 -13.81
N ASP A 130 20.91 24.02 -14.20
CA ASP A 130 20.46 25.39 -13.98
C ASP A 130 19.36 25.54 -12.91
N GLY A 131 18.85 24.43 -12.34
CA GLY A 131 17.81 24.46 -11.30
C GLY A 131 16.42 24.83 -11.84
N GLN A 132 16.21 24.71 -13.14
CA GLN A 132 14.98 25.05 -13.85
C GLN A 132 14.31 23.84 -14.51
N HIS A 133 15.03 22.73 -14.64
CA HIS A 133 14.56 21.51 -15.30
C HIS A 133 14.04 20.53 -14.27
N TYR A 134 12.74 20.67 -13.97
CA TYR A 134 12.00 19.75 -13.12
C TYR A 134 10.58 19.61 -13.65
N LEU A 135 9.87 18.59 -13.19
CA LEU A 135 8.53 18.31 -13.64
C LEU A 135 7.50 19.18 -12.90
N HIS A 136 6.61 19.79 -13.67
CA HIS A 136 5.47 20.55 -13.16
C HIS A 136 4.20 19.73 -13.34
N ASN A 137 3.50 19.42 -12.24
CA ASN A 137 2.25 18.66 -12.24
C ASN A 137 2.35 17.26 -12.91
N VAL A 138 3.54 16.65 -12.92
CA VAL A 138 3.72 15.26 -13.40
C VAL A 138 4.07 14.37 -12.23
N TYR A 139 3.20 13.38 -11.98
CA TYR A 139 3.32 12.46 -10.86
C TYR A 139 3.26 11.03 -11.38
N GLY A 140 3.69 10.05 -10.59
CA GLY A 140 3.66 8.64 -11.01
C GLY A 140 2.30 8.18 -11.55
N GLY A 141 1.19 8.70 -11.00
CA GLY A 141 -0.18 8.36 -11.41
C GLY A 141 -0.70 9.07 -12.67
N SER A 142 0.02 10.09 -13.18
CA SER A 142 -0.39 10.84 -14.36
C SER A 142 0.22 10.26 -15.64
N TYR A 143 1.17 10.96 -16.27
CA TYR A 143 1.76 10.54 -17.54
C TYR A 143 2.49 9.18 -17.46
N PRO A 144 3.29 8.85 -16.42
CA PRO A 144 3.97 7.56 -16.33
C PRO A 144 3.01 6.37 -16.35
N ALA A 145 1.94 6.39 -15.55
CA ALA A 145 0.92 5.35 -15.52
C ALA A 145 0.19 5.20 -16.87
N GLN A 146 -0.12 6.32 -17.54
CA GLN A 146 -0.78 6.29 -18.86
C GLN A 146 0.13 5.74 -19.96
N ILE A 147 1.42 6.09 -19.95
CA ILE A 147 2.42 5.55 -20.88
C ILE A 147 2.56 4.05 -20.65
N TRP A 148 2.70 3.63 -19.38
CA TRP A 148 2.78 2.21 -19.01
C TRP A 148 1.58 1.43 -19.54
N LYS A 149 0.36 1.96 -19.32
CA LYS A 149 -0.88 1.38 -19.83
C LYS A 149 -0.86 1.21 -21.34
N LYS A 150 -0.44 2.23 -22.09
CA LYS A 150 -0.39 2.17 -23.56
C LYS A 150 0.55 1.06 -24.05
N VAL A 151 1.75 0.99 -23.49
CA VAL A 151 2.74 -0.05 -23.85
C VAL A 151 2.23 -1.44 -23.49
N MET A 152 1.70 -1.61 -22.29
CA MET A 152 1.21 -2.92 -21.82
C MET A 152 -0.06 -3.37 -22.54
N THR A 153 -0.92 -2.44 -22.97
CA THR A 153 -2.09 -2.79 -23.78
C THR A 153 -1.65 -3.47 -25.07
N VAL A 154 -0.63 -2.93 -25.75
CA VAL A 154 -0.05 -3.54 -26.96
C VAL A 154 0.64 -4.86 -26.63
N ALA A 155 1.41 -4.93 -25.54
CA ALA A 155 2.10 -6.16 -25.14
C ALA A 155 1.14 -7.32 -24.80
N LEU A 156 -0.08 -7.02 -24.38
CA LEU A 156 -1.11 -8.00 -24.01
C LEU A 156 -2.04 -8.36 -25.18
N GLU A 157 -1.87 -7.76 -26.36
CA GLU A 157 -2.69 -8.09 -27.53
C GLU A 157 -2.54 -9.56 -27.92
N GLY A 158 -3.67 -10.28 -28.01
CA GLY A 158 -3.70 -11.71 -28.33
C GLY A 158 -3.48 -12.64 -27.13
N GLU A 159 -3.11 -12.13 -25.97
CA GLU A 159 -2.97 -12.93 -24.75
C GLU A 159 -4.32 -13.24 -24.10
N LYS A 160 -4.39 -14.40 -23.42
CA LYS A 160 -5.59 -14.76 -22.64
C LYS A 160 -5.68 -13.85 -21.42
N VAL A 161 -6.78 -13.11 -21.29
CA VAL A 161 -7.03 -12.21 -20.15
C VAL A 161 -6.96 -13.00 -18.84
N GLN A 162 -6.09 -12.52 -17.94
CA GLN A 162 -5.98 -13.00 -16.56
C GLN A 162 -6.53 -11.92 -15.63
N THR A 163 -7.65 -12.19 -14.97
CA THR A 163 -8.35 -11.22 -14.11
C THR A 163 -7.82 -11.18 -12.67
N GLU A 164 -6.99 -12.16 -12.30
CA GLU A 164 -6.44 -12.33 -10.96
C GLU A 164 -4.98 -12.80 -11.04
N PHE A 165 -4.21 -12.55 -9.97
CA PHE A 165 -2.92 -13.21 -9.77
C PHE A 165 -3.14 -14.60 -9.17
N PRO A 166 -2.31 -15.60 -9.50
CA PRO A 166 -2.43 -16.94 -8.92
C PRO A 166 -2.40 -16.92 -7.39
N ARG A 167 -3.44 -17.45 -6.75
CA ARG A 167 -3.53 -17.54 -5.29
C ARG A 167 -2.80 -18.79 -4.79
N PRO A 168 -1.74 -18.65 -3.97
CA PRO A 168 -1.03 -19.81 -3.41
C PRO A 168 -1.83 -20.45 -2.26
N ALA A 169 -1.43 -21.67 -1.89
CA ALA A 169 -1.94 -22.32 -0.69
C ALA A 169 -1.56 -21.54 0.58
N GLY A 170 -2.35 -21.71 1.64
CA GLY A 170 -2.05 -21.08 2.94
C GLY A 170 -2.38 -19.59 3.02
N ILE A 171 -3.18 -19.03 2.10
CA ILE A 171 -3.80 -17.72 2.28
C ILE A 171 -5.17 -17.90 2.93
N VAL A 172 -5.31 -17.40 4.15
CA VAL A 172 -6.56 -17.40 4.92
C VAL A 172 -7.23 -16.03 4.83
N SER A 173 -8.51 -15.98 5.18
CA SER A 173 -9.27 -14.73 5.32
C SER A 173 -9.98 -14.73 6.67
N GLY A 174 -10.14 -13.55 7.25
CA GLY A 174 -10.86 -13.37 8.49
C GLY A 174 -11.20 -11.91 8.74
N GLN A 175 -11.97 -11.67 9.80
CA GLN A 175 -12.33 -10.33 10.22
C GLN A 175 -11.24 -9.74 11.12
N ILE A 176 -10.92 -8.46 10.88
CA ILE A 176 -10.02 -7.66 11.70
C ILE A 176 -10.69 -6.34 12.08
N ASP A 177 -10.28 -5.78 13.21
CA ASP A 177 -10.58 -4.41 13.59
C ASP A 177 -9.62 -3.47 12.86
N ALA A 178 -10.17 -2.62 11.99
CA ALA A 178 -9.42 -1.70 11.15
C ALA A 178 -8.60 -0.67 11.92
N LYS A 179 -8.88 -0.45 13.21
CA LYS A 179 -8.11 0.49 14.05
C LYS A 179 -6.89 -0.12 14.70
N SER A 180 -6.95 -1.41 15.07
CA SER A 180 -5.86 -2.10 15.76
C SER A 180 -5.10 -3.11 14.90
N GLY A 181 -5.71 -3.60 13.80
CA GLY A 181 -5.23 -4.73 13.03
C GLY A 181 -5.38 -6.09 13.73
N LEU A 182 -6.06 -6.13 14.89
CA LEU A 182 -6.30 -7.33 15.69
C LEU A 182 -7.70 -7.92 15.40
N LEU A 183 -8.05 -9.03 16.04
CA LEU A 183 -9.41 -9.58 15.94
C LEU A 183 -10.43 -8.60 16.53
N PRO A 184 -11.61 -8.43 15.93
CA PRO A 184 -12.66 -7.57 16.49
C PRO A 184 -13.07 -8.02 17.89
N SER A 185 -13.28 -7.07 18.79
CA SER A 185 -13.89 -7.34 20.09
C SER A 185 -15.41 -7.22 20.02
N SER A 186 -16.10 -7.59 21.10
CA SER A 186 -17.55 -7.34 21.22
C SER A 186 -17.92 -5.85 21.18
N LEU A 187 -16.95 -4.96 21.40
CA LEU A 187 -17.12 -3.51 21.37
C LEU A 187 -16.73 -2.90 20.04
N THR A 188 -16.10 -3.63 19.12
CA THR A 188 -15.71 -3.09 17.81
C THR A 188 -16.96 -2.71 17.00
N PRO A 189 -17.13 -1.43 16.64
CA PRO A 189 -18.26 -1.03 15.82
C PRO A 189 -18.26 -1.72 14.44
N PRO A 190 -19.40 -2.17 13.91
CA PRO A 190 -19.46 -2.95 12.67
C PRO A 190 -18.76 -2.30 11.46
N GLN A 191 -18.77 -0.96 11.36
CA GLN A 191 -18.13 -0.25 10.26
C GLN A 191 -16.59 -0.26 10.31
N PHE A 192 -16.01 -0.66 11.44
CA PHE A 192 -14.56 -0.86 11.58
C PHE A 192 -14.15 -2.33 11.52
N ILE A 193 -15.10 -3.24 11.31
CA ILE A 193 -14.81 -4.65 11.05
C ILE A 193 -14.58 -4.83 9.56
N GLN A 194 -13.36 -5.18 9.18
CA GLN A 194 -12.96 -5.40 7.79
C GLN A 194 -12.59 -6.86 7.57
N THR A 195 -12.83 -7.36 6.36
CA THR A 195 -12.36 -8.69 5.96
C THR A 195 -11.03 -8.55 5.27
N GLU A 196 -10.00 -9.19 5.80
CA GLU A 196 -8.66 -9.14 5.26
C GLU A 196 -8.16 -10.55 4.94
N ILE A 197 -7.08 -10.60 4.15
CA ILE A 197 -6.34 -11.83 3.87
C ILE A 197 -4.98 -11.79 4.55
N ALA A 198 -4.49 -12.96 4.98
CA ALA A 198 -3.12 -13.11 5.47
C ALA A 198 -2.57 -14.49 5.12
N ALA A 199 -1.26 -14.67 5.32
CA ALA A 199 -0.71 -16.02 5.37
C ALA A 199 -1.26 -16.73 6.62
N GLN A 200 -1.49 -18.05 6.53
CA GLN A 200 -2.16 -18.85 7.55
C GLN A 200 -1.60 -18.71 8.96
N ASN A 201 -0.29 -18.48 9.10
CA ASN A 201 0.38 -18.36 10.39
C ASN A 201 0.58 -16.90 10.85
N ASP A 202 0.17 -15.94 10.03
CA ASP A 202 0.38 -14.51 10.25
C ASP A 202 -0.94 -13.77 10.57
N PHE A 203 -2.07 -14.48 10.63
CA PHE A 203 -3.36 -13.88 11.02
C PHE A 203 -3.37 -13.54 12.52
N PRO A 204 -3.92 -12.39 12.95
CA PRO A 204 -3.92 -11.99 14.35
C PRO A 204 -4.64 -13.01 15.24
N THR A 205 -4.09 -13.24 16.43
CA THR A 205 -4.67 -14.10 17.46
C THR A 205 -5.17 -13.33 18.69
N LEU A 206 -4.72 -12.09 18.85
CA LEU A 206 -5.17 -11.20 19.91
C LEU A 206 -6.45 -10.48 19.51
N VAL A 207 -7.28 -10.17 20.50
CA VAL A 207 -8.51 -9.39 20.33
C VAL A 207 -8.21 -7.91 20.61
N SER A 208 -8.81 -7.04 19.80
CA SER A 208 -8.71 -5.60 19.93
C SER A 208 -9.11 -5.10 21.31
N ASN A 209 -8.25 -4.28 21.91
CA ASN A 209 -8.48 -3.62 23.19
C ASN A 209 -8.59 -2.09 23.04
N VAL A 210 -8.63 -1.57 21.80
CA VAL A 210 -8.74 -0.12 21.55
C VAL A 210 -10.18 0.39 21.67
N TRP A 211 -11.16 -0.50 21.83
CA TRP A 211 -12.57 -0.13 22.01
C TRP A 211 -12.97 -0.31 23.47
N VAL A 212 -13.38 0.78 24.12
CA VAL A 212 -13.74 0.78 25.55
C VAL A 212 -15.17 1.26 25.74
N GLN A 213 -15.86 0.70 26.73
CA GLN A 213 -17.20 1.15 27.09
C GLN A 213 -17.10 2.22 28.19
N GLY A 214 -17.67 3.39 27.92
CA GLY A 214 -17.84 4.48 28.88
C GLY A 214 -19.31 4.79 29.17
N TYR A 215 -19.55 5.61 30.19
CA TYR A 215 -20.89 6.02 30.61
C TYR A 215 -21.01 7.55 30.57
N VAL A 216 -22.04 8.07 29.90
CA VAL A 216 -22.28 9.52 29.78
C VAL A 216 -23.69 9.89 30.22
N ASN A 217 -23.80 11.03 30.90
CA ASN A 217 -25.07 11.60 31.32
C ASN A 217 -25.72 12.39 30.16
N PRO A 218 -26.90 12.01 29.64
CA PRO A 218 -27.55 12.70 28.52
C PRO A 218 -27.91 14.16 28.77
N LYS A 219 -27.92 14.62 30.04
CA LYS A 219 -28.32 15.99 30.44
C LYS A 219 -27.15 16.93 30.72
N LYS A 220 -25.90 16.45 30.71
CA LYS A 220 -24.70 17.26 30.90
C LYS A 220 -23.63 16.82 29.91
N SER A 221 -22.98 17.77 29.24
CA SER A 221 -21.83 17.54 28.36
C SER A 221 -20.55 17.07 29.10
N THR A 222 -20.67 16.60 30.35
CA THR A 222 -19.56 16.17 31.20
C THR A 222 -19.70 14.68 31.56
N PRO A 223 -18.63 13.86 31.47
CA PRO A 223 -18.69 12.45 31.82
C PRO A 223 -19.10 12.26 33.28
N SER A 224 -19.88 11.20 33.57
CA SER A 224 -20.05 10.71 34.93
C SER A 224 -19.23 9.43 35.03
N VAL A 225 -18.03 9.55 35.59
CA VAL A 225 -17.12 8.42 35.79
C VAL A 225 -17.64 7.60 36.98
N GLY A 226 -18.65 6.78 36.74
CA GLY A 226 -19.22 5.91 37.75
C GLY A 226 -20.49 5.23 37.26
N LYS A 227 -20.49 3.89 37.28
CA LYS A 227 -21.63 3.01 36.96
C LYS A 227 -22.92 3.32 37.75
N ASP A 228 -22.80 4.09 38.83
CA ASP A 228 -23.86 4.35 39.80
C ASP A 228 -24.54 5.73 39.62
N ALA A 229 -24.20 6.49 38.56
CA ALA A 229 -24.79 7.79 38.31
C ALA A 229 -26.20 7.67 37.66
N PRO A 230 -27.22 8.43 38.14
CA PRO A 230 -28.56 8.38 37.58
C PRO A 230 -28.62 9.01 36.17
N ASN A 231 -29.33 8.35 35.25
CA ASN A 231 -29.44 8.71 33.83
C ASN A 231 -28.09 8.64 33.09
N ILE A 232 -27.47 7.47 33.03
CA ILE A 232 -26.28 7.23 32.19
C ILE A 232 -26.63 6.26 31.05
N GLY A 233 -26.17 6.58 29.84
CA GLY A 233 -26.16 5.66 28.71
C GLY A 233 -24.79 5.03 28.54
N ALA A 234 -24.72 3.72 28.30
CA ALA A 234 -23.49 3.06 27.89
C ALA A 234 -23.18 3.42 26.43
N GLN A 235 -21.93 3.81 26.16
CA GLN A 235 -21.46 4.13 24.81
C GLN A 235 -20.05 3.58 24.62
N VAL A 236 -19.74 3.20 23.38
CA VAL A 236 -18.41 2.73 22.97
C VAL A 236 -17.55 3.93 22.56
N TYR A 237 -16.29 3.92 22.97
CA TYR A 237 -15.28 4.89 22.62
C TYR A 237 -14.03 4.22 22.07
N LEU A 238 -13.30 4.96 21.23
CA LEU A 238 -12.00 4.57 20.71
C LEU A 238 -10.91 5.12 21.64
N ASP A 239 -10.20 4.22 22.30
CA ASP A 239 -9.08 4.51 23.17
C ASP A 239 -7.81 4.74 22.32
N LEU A 240 -7.39 6.00 22.27
CA LEU A 240 -6.18 6.45 21.60
C LEU A 240 -5.36 7.29 22.57
N THR A 241 -5.06 6.75 23.77
CA THR A 241 -4.29 7.45 24.80
C THR A 241 -2.99 8.08 24.31
N ASP A 242 -2.38 7.52 23.26
CA ASP A 242 -1.10 8.00 22.69
C ASP A 242 -1.26 8.92 21.46
N ARG A 243 -2.49 9.27 21.08
CA ARG A 243 -2.75 10.12 19.91
C ARG A 243 -2.45 11.58 20.21
N ASP A 244 -1.75 12.23 19.27
CA ASP A 244 -1.52 13.67 19.31
C ASP A 244 -2.87 14.43 19.29
N PRO A 245 -3.18 15.22 20.34
CA PRO A 245 -4.42 15.98 20.41
C PRO A 245 -4.53 17.08 19.35
N ALA A 246 -3.43 17.51 18.72
CA ALA A 246 -3.44 18.51 17.65
C ALA A 246 -3.98 17.95 16.33
N ILE A 247 -3.98 16.62 16.15
CA ILE A 247 -4.50 15.99 14.93
C ILE A 247 -6.04 15.98 15.01
N PRO A 248 -6.77 16.57 14.04
CA PRO A 248 -8.23 16.50 14.01
C PRO A 248 -8.73 15.06 13.91
N TRP A 249 -9.85 14.75 14.58
CA TRP A 249 -10.46 13.42 14.49
C TRP A 249 -11.00 13.17 13.09
N PRO A 250 -10.72 11.99 12.49
CA PRO A 250 -11.42 11.54 11.29
C PRO A 250 -12.94 11.58 11.50
N THR A 251 -13.70 11.95 10.46
CA THR A 251 -15.15 12.16 10.57
C THR A 251 -15.90 10.88 10.99
N ASP A 252 -15.42 9.72 10.56
CA ASP A 252 -15.93 8.39 10.91
C ASP A 252 -15.59 7.98 12.35
N GLU A 253 -14.49 8.49 12.92
CA GLU A 253 -14.07 8.20 14.29
C GLU A 253 -14.61 9.21 15.31
N ALA A 254 -14.94 10.44 14.88
CA ALA A 254 -15.42 11.50 15.75
C ALA A 254 -16.59 11.11 16.68
N PRO A 255 -17.55 10.24 16.28
CA PRO A 255 -18.61 9.76 17.18
C PRO A 255 -18.12 8.88 18.34
N TYR A 256 -16.92 8.31 18.22
CA TYR A 256 -16.28 7.43 19.21
C TYR A 256 -15.23 8.16 20.05
N ARG A 257 -15.06 9.47 19.84
CA ARG A 257 -14.17 10.29 20.66
C ARG A 257 -14.69 10.35 22.08
N MET A 258 -13.83 10.03 23.05
CA MET A 258 -14.14 10.30 24.46
C MET A 258 -14.34 11.80 24.69
N PRO A 259 -15.40 12.23 25.38
CA PRO A 259 -15.54 13.62 25.81
C PRO A 259 -14.32 13.98 26.67
N LEU A 260 -13.58 15.02 26.29
CA LEU A 260 -12.47 15.51 27.10
C LEU A 260 -13.04 16.08 28.40
N GLU A 261 -12.50 15.67 29.54
CA GLU A 261 -12.62 16.48 30.76
C GLU A 261 -11.91 17.81 30.52
N ASP A 262 -12.50 18.90 30.99
CA ASP A 262 -11.83 20.19 31.13
C ASP A 262 -10.82 20.14 32.29
N THR A 263 -9.93 19.16 32.36
CA THR A 263 -8.85 19.07 33.35
C THR A 263 -7.72 18.13 32.93
N GLN A 264 -6.59 18.72 32.52
CA GLN A 264 -5.17 18.35 32.75
C GLN A 264 -4.65 16.93 33.09
N ASN A 265 -5.40 15.82 33.13
CA ASN A 265 -4.82 14.51 33.49
C ASN A 265 -5.41 13.34 32.69
N ASN A 266 -4.72 13.02 31.59
CA ASN A 266 -5.09 11.99 30.63
C ASN A 266 -4.70 10.56 31.09
N LYS A 267 -5.35 10.03 32.12
CA LYS A 267 -5.30 8.57 32.43
C LYS A 267 -6.63 8.08 32.98
N LEU A 268 -7.28 7.17 32.24
CA LEU A 268 -8.32 6.31 32.82
C LEU A 268 -7.67 5.36 33.84
N PRO A 269 -8.30 5.10 35.00
CA PRO A 269 -7.89 4.01 35.85
C PRO A 269 -8.17 2.68 35.13
N VAL A 270 -7.10 1.93 34.85
CA VAL A 270 -7.20 0.54 34.43
C VAL A 270 -7.92 -0.23 35.54
N GLN A 271 -9.12 -0.73 35.26
CA GLN A 271 -9.78 -1.69 36.15
C GLN A 271 -9.06 -3.03 36.00
N PRO A 272 -8.59 -3.66 37.09
CA PRO A 272 -8.08 -5.01 37.04
C PRO A 272 -9.26 -5.98 36.92
N ASN A 273 -9.17 -6.92 35.98
CA ASN A 273 -9.67 -8.29 36.09
C ASN A 273 -8.91 -9.18 35.12
#